data_AF-A0A0S2DTB0-F1
#
_entry.id   AF-A0A0S2DTB0-F1
#
_cell.length_a   1.000
_cell.length_b   1.000
_cell.length_c   1.000
_cell.angle_alpha   90.00
_cell.angle_beta   90.00
_cell.angle_gamma   90.00
#
_symmetry.space_group_name_H-M   'P 1'
#
loop_
_entity.id
_entity.type
_entity.pdbx_description
1 polymer ?
#
loop_
_entity_poly.entity_id
_entity_poly.type
_entity_poly.pdbx_seq_one_letter_code
_entity_poly.pdbx_strand_id
1 'polypeptide(L)'
;MKQVFYGFGVFVVAFLIGAGLARFGAPGDDTAMLIGGGMLAVGLVLGYKALEAVALLFAPVVLARMAVRWAATGSPVPRDQRGERGVWLARLIFIPLYGAYSLVTGAIVGAFPGGYGLFLTGLLYGVVGLVFAGLAVGVVLKWFGEN
;
A
#
# COMPACT_ATOMS: atom_id res chain seq x y z
N MET A 1 5.48 -21.10 0.99
CA MET A 1 4.51 -21.17 2.12
C MET A 1 4.61 -19.97 3.06
N LYS A 2 5.79 -19.60 3.59
CA LYS A 2 5.92 -18.43 4.51
C LYS A 2 5.44 -17.11 3.89
N GLN A 3 5.78 -16.84 2.61
CA GLN A 3 5.29 -15.67 1.86
C GLN A 3 3.76 -15.59 1.82
N VAL A 4 3.08 -16.69 1.52
CA VAL A 4 1.62 -16.78 1.49
C VAL A 4 1.02 -16.51 2.88
N PHE A 5 1.65 -17.01 3.94
CA PHE A 5 1.17 -16.84 5.31
C PHE A 5 1.33 -15.39 5.81
N TYR A 6 2.48 -14.76 5.57
CA TYR A 6 2.70 -13.35 5.91
C TYR A 6 1.86 -12.42 5.05
N GLY A 7 1.73 -12.70 3.76
CA GLY A 7 0.87 -11.96 2.86
C GLY A 7 -0.58 -12.02 3.32
N PHE A 8 -1.11 -13.23 3.49
CA PHE A 8 -2.46 -13.45 4.02
C PHE A 8 -2.67 -12.78 5.38
N GLY A 9 -1.69 -12.86 6.29
CA GLY A 9 -1.74 -12.19 7.58
C GLY A 9 -1.91 -10.67 7.47
N VAL A 10 -1.18 -10.02 6.55
CA VAL A 10 -1.32 -8.57 6.33
C VAL A 10 -2.70 -8.23 5.73
N PHE A 11 -3.23 -9.07 4.85
CA PHE A 11 -4.59 -8.92 4.32
C PHE A 11 -5.66 -9.03 5.41
N VAL A 12 -5.55 -10.04 6.28
CA VAL A 12 -6.49 -10.23 7.40
C VAL A 12 -6.41 -9.07 8.37
N VAL A 13 -5.21 -8.60 8.71
CA VAL A 13 -5.04 -7.44 9.59
C VAL A 13 -5.65 -6.18 8.98
N ALA A 14 -5.41 -5.92 7.68
CA ALA A 14 -6.02 -4.78 6.99
C ALA A 14 -7.55 -4.86 7.00
N PHE A 15 -8.10 -6.05 6.78
CA PHE A 15 -9.53 -6.28 6.84
C PHE A 15 -10.10 -6.01 8.23
N LEU A 16 -9.45 -6.54 9.28
CA LEU A 16 -9.88 -6.34 10.66
C LEU A 16 -9.79 -4.87 11.09
N ILE A 17 -8.73 -4.16 10.68
CA ILE A 17 -8.61 -2.72 10.90
C ILE A 17 -9.77 -2.00 10.22
N GLY A 18 -10.02 -2.27 8.93
CA GLY A 18 -11.07 -1.59 8.19
C GLY A 18 -12.49 -1.90 8.69
N ALA A 19 -12.77 -3.13 9.08
CA ALA A 19 -14.04 -3.50 9.68
C ALA A 19 -14.21 -2.88 11.09
N GLY A 20 -13.13 -2.87 11.88
CA GLY A 20 -13.11 -2.23 13.20
C GLY A 20 -13.34 -0.72 13.10
N LEU A 21 -12.66 -0.04 12.20
CA LEU A 21 -12.86 1.39 11.96
C LEU A 21 -14.26 1.70 11.44
N ALA A 22 -14.85 0.81 10.64
CA ALA A 22 -16.21 1.00 10.11
C ALA A 22 -17.26 0.92 11.22
N ARG A 23 -17.05 0.06 12.22
CA ARG A 23 -17.91 0.01 13.41
C ARG A 23 -17.94 1.34 14.18
N PHE A 24 -16.83 2.06 14.18
CA PHE A 24 -16.80 3.43 14.71
C PHE A 24 -17.33 4.44 13.70
N GLY A 25 -17.00 4.32 12.41
CA GLY A 25 -17.34 5.32 11.41
C GLY A 25 -18.80 5.35 11.00
N ALA A 26 -19.47 4.19 11.01
CA ALA A 26 -20.87 3.96 10.66
C ALA A 26 -21.47 2.89 11.61
N PRO A 27 -21.73 3.24 12.88
CA PRO A 27 -22.28 2.32 13.86
C PRO A 27 -23.68 1.85 13.45
N GLY A 28 -23.86 0.54 13.32
CA GLY A 28 -25.15 -0.09 13.05
C GLY A 28 -25.37 -0.60 11.62
N ASP A 29 -24.38 -0.43 10.72
CA ASP A 29 -24.43 -1.01 9.37
C ASP A 29 -23.33 -2.06 9.18
N ASP A 30 -23.72 -3.33 9.21
CA ASP A 30 -22.80 -4.47 9.01
C ASP A 30 -22.20 -4.48 7.59
N THR A 31 -22.89 -3.88 6.62
CA THR A 31 -22.40 -3.74 5.24
C THR A 31 -21.21 -2.79 5.19
N ALA A 32 -21.25 -1.70 5.96
CA ALA A 32 -20.16 -0.76 6.08
C ALA A 32 -18.90 -1.42 6.67
N MET A 33 -19.06 -2.40 7.56
CA MET A 33 -17.92 -3.19 8.09
C MET A 33 -17.26 -4.06 7.03
N LEU A 34 -18.06 -4.77 6.24
CA LEU A 34 -17.56 -5.61 5.15
C LEU A 34 -16.89 -4.77 4.07
N ILE A 35 -17.48 -3.63 3.70
CA ILE A 35 -16.94 -2.72 2.70
C ILE A 35 -15.67 -2.05 3.23
N GLY A 36 -15.68 -1.54 4.45
CA GLY A 36 -14.52 -0.90 5.06
C GLY A 36 -13.32 -1.85 5.19
N GLY A 37 -13.56 -3.08 5.67
CA GLY A 37 -12.53 -4.12 5.75
C GLY A 37 -12.06 -4.58 4.38
N GLY A 38 -12.98 -4.88 3.48
CA GLY A 38 -12.69 -5.36 2.13
C GLY A 38 -11.89 -4.34 1.32
N MET A 39 -12.30 -3.07 1.35
CA MET A 39 -11.59 -2.00 0.65
C MET A 39 -10.19 -1.78 1.21
N LEU A 40 -10.01 -1.69 2.54
CA LEU A 40 -8.67 -1.53 3.12
C LEU A 40 -7.72 -2.68 2.75
N ALA A 41 -8.24 -3.91 2.68
CA ALA A 41 -7.51 -5.08 2.21
C ALA A 41 -7.17 -4.98 0.70
N VAL A 42 -8.12 -4.59 -0.14
CA VAL A 42 -7.90 -4.36 -1.59
C VAL A 42 -6.87 -3.24 -1.83
N GLY A 43 -6.85 -2.22 -0.96
CA GLY A 43 -5.86 -1.15 -1.01
C GLY A 43 -4.42 -1.64 -0.98
N LEU A 44 -4.15 -2.80 -0.35
CA LEU A 44 -2.81 -3.40 -0.31
C LEU A 44 -2.40 -3.93 -1.68
N VAL A 45 -3.33 -4.60 -2.37
CA VAL A 45 -3.12 -5.07 -3.76
C VAL A 45 -2.86 -3.87 -4.65
N LEU A 46 -3.68 -2.82 -4.50
CA LEU A 46 -3.59 -1.63 -5.32
C LEU A 46 -2.26 -0.89 -5.11
N GLY A 47 -1.83 -0.76 -3.84
CA GLY A 47 -0.52 -0.21 -3.49
C GLY A 47 0.64 -1.03 -4.07
N TYR A 48 0.56 -2.36 -3.97
CA TYR A 48 1.57 -3.26 -4.53
C TYR A 48 1.61 -3.19 -6.07
N LYS A 49 0.46 -3.20 -6.75
CA LYS A 49 0.39 -3.08 -8.21
C LYS A 49 0.84 -1.72 -8.72
N ALA A 50 0.62 -0.66 -7.96
CA ALA A 50 1.17 0.65 -8.30
C ALA A 50 2.70 0.67 -8.25
N LEU A 51 3.33 -0.05 -7.30
CA LEU A 51 4.79 -0.20 -7.28
C LEU A 51 5.30 -0.88 -8.55
N GLU A 52 4.65 -1.97 -8.98
CA GLU A 52 4.98 -2.64 -10.24
C GLU A 52 4.80 -1.71 -11.46
N ALA A 53 3.69 -0.97 -11.51
CA ALA A 53 3.40 -0.05 -12.60
C ALA A 53 4.43 1.09 -12.68
N VAL A 54 4.83 1.66 -11.55
CA VAL A 54 5.89 2.67 -11.50
C VAL A 54 7.23 2.07 -11.92
N ALA A 55 7.57 0.87 -11.45
CA ALA A 55 8.79 0.19 -11.87
C ALA A 55 8.84 -0.04 -13.38
N LEU A 56 7.72 -0.46 -13.99
CA LEU A 56 7.59 -0.63 -15.44
C LEU A 56 7.72 0.69 -16.20
N LEU A 57 7.13 1.76 -15.69
CA LEU A 57 7.23 3.09 -16.31
C LEU A 57 8.67 3.62 -16.34
N PHE A 58 9.44 3.35 -15.28
CA PHE A 58 10.84 3.76 -15.19
C PHE A 58 11.83 2.75 -15.78
N ALA A 59 11.39 1.53 -16.13
CA ALA A 59 12.25 0.50 -16.70
C ALA A 59 13.03 0.98 -17.94
N PRO A 60 12.43 1.69 -18.93
CA PRO A 60 13.17 2.19 -20.09
C PRO A 60 14.30 3.15 -19.71
N VAL A 61 14.07 4.04 -18.74
CA VAL A 61 15.06 5.01 -18.26
C VAL A 61 16.20 4.31 -17.53
N VAL A 62 15.88 3.32 -16.70
CA VAL A 62 16.86 2.51 -15.98
C VAL A 62 17.72 1.71 -16.97
N LEU A 63 17.11 1.05 -17.96
CA LEU A 63 17.81 0.31 -19.00
C LEU A 63 18.71 1.21 -19.84
N ALA A 64 18.24 2.39 -20.24
CA ALA A 64 19.04 3.38 -20.96
C ALA A 64 20.28 3.82 -20.15
N ARG A 65 20.10 4.09 -18.85
CA ARG A 65 21.23 4.42 -17.95
C ARG A 65 22.19 3.26 -17.76
N MET A 66 21.71 2.02 -17.68
CA MET A 66 22.55 0.83 -17.62
C MET A 66 23.37 0.67 -18.90
N ALA A 67 22.77 0.89 -20.07
CA ALA A 67 23.46 0.84 -21.36
C ALA A 67 24.55 1.91 -21.48
N VAL A 68 24.25 3.16 -21.10
CA VAL A 68 25.24 4.27 -21.09
C VAL A 68 26.39 3.96 -20.13
N ARG A 69 26.11 3.44 -18.94
CA ARG A 69 27.15 3.07 -17.99
C ARG A 69 27.97 1.87 -18.43
N TRP A 70 27.33 0.89 -19.03
CA TRP A 70 28.05 -0.26 -19.59
C TRP A 70 29.02 0.19 -20.68
N ALA A 71 28.60 1.11 -21.55
CA ALA A 71 29.47 1.73 -22.54
C ALA A 71 30.64 2.53 -21.92
N ALA A 72 30.42 3.20 -20.79
CA ALA A 72 31.44 4.04 -20.15
C ALA A 72 32.39 3.29 -19.20
N THR A 73 31.92 2.23 -18.54
CA THR A 73 32.63 1.60 -17.40
C THR A 73 32.74 0.08 -17.49
N GLY A 74 32.19 -0.55 -18.55
CA GLY A 74 32.19 -2.00 -18.73
C GLY A 74 31.31 -2.76 -17.74
N SER A 75 30.68 -2.07 -16.78
CA SER A 75 29.76 -2.66 -15.80
C SER A 75 28.41 -1.96 -15.81
N PRO A 76 27.29 -2.69 -15.98
CA PRO A 76 25.97 -2.08 -16.04
C PRO A 76 25.44 -1.62 -14.68
N VAL A 77 26.02 -2.04 -13.54
CA VAL A 77 25.43 -1.79 -12.22
C VAL A 77 26.46 -1.36 -11.16
N PRO A 78 26.23 -0.25 -10.43
CA PRO A 78 27.08 0.16 -9.32
C PRO A 78 27.01 -0.82 -8.15
N ARG A 79 28.16 -1.18 -7.56
CA ARG A 79 28.29 -2.19 -6.51
C ARG A 79 27.68 -1.80 -5.16
N ASP A 80 27.49 -0.51 -4.87
CA ASP A 80 27.34 -0.04 -3.48
C ASP A 80 25.96 0.51 -3.06
N GLN A 81 24.92 0.47 -3.92
CA GLN A 81 23.62 1.11 -3.60
C GLN A 81 22.36 0.30 -3.94
N ARG A 82 22.51 -1.00 -4.20
CA ARG A 82 21.43 -1.86 -4.74
C ARG A 82 20.22 -2.04 -3.81
N GLY A 83 20.40 -1.97 -2.49
CA GLY A 83 19.34 -2.29 -1.51
C GLY A 83 18.55 -1.10 -0.99
N GLU A 84 19.21 -0.06 -0.50
CA GLU A 84 18.55 0.96 0.32
C GLU A 84 17.71 1.96 -0.48
N ARG A 85 18.18 2.40 -1.65
CA ARG A 85 17.46 3.39 -2.47
C ARG A 85 16.15 2.85 -3.04
N GLY A 86 16.14 1.58 -3.46
CA GLY A 86 14.93 0.93 -3.99
C GLY A 86 13.83 0.78 -2.94
N VAL A 87 14.22 0.38 -1.72
CA VAL A 87 13.30 0.27 -0.58
C VAL A 87 12.73 1.64 -0.19
N TRP A 88 13.55 2.70 -0.21
CA TRP A 88 13.09 4.05 0.10
C TRP A 88 12.10 4.59 -0.93
N LEU A 89 12.37 4.38 -2.23
CA LEU A 89 11.46 4.77 -3.31
C LEU A 89 10.12 4.03 -3.21
N ALA A 90 10.16 2.73 -2.89
CA ALA A 90 8.95 1.95 -2.73
C ALA A 90 8.11 2.40 -1.53
N ARG A 91 8.74 2.81 -0.43
CA ARG A 91 8.05 3.44 0.71
C ARG A 91 7.40 4.77 0.33
N LEU A 92 8.11 5.60 -0.43
CA LEU A 92 7.61 6.89 -0.92
C LEU A 92 6.38 6.77 -1.83
N ILE A 93 6.22 5.65 -2.53
CA ILE A 93 5.06 5.43 -3.41
C ILE A 93 3.94 4.74 -2.63
N PHE A 94 4.27 3.66 -1.92
CA PHE A 94 3.28 2.81 -1.26
C PHE A 94 2.54 3.53 -0.13
N ILE A 95 3.26 4.22 0.77
CA ILE A 95 2.67 4.85 1.95
C ILE A 95 1.64 5.93 1.58
N PRO A 96 1.96 6.94 0.75
CA PRO A 96 0.97 7.97 0.42
C PRO A 96 -0.17 7.43 -0.44
N LEU A 97 0.09 6.47 -1.35
CA LEU A 97 -0.97 5.89 -2.16
C LEU A 97 -1.95 5.08 -1.32
N TYR A 98 -1.44 4.25 -0.41
CA TYR A 98 -2.27 3.49 0.51
C TYR A 98 -3.01 4.42 1.49
N GLY A 99 -2.36 5.48 1.97
CA GLY A 99 -2.99 6.51 2.81
C GLY A 99 -4.12 7.23 2.09
N ALA A 100 -3.92 7.63 0.83
CA ALA A 100 -4.95 8.25 -0.01
C ALA A 100 -6.12 7.30 -0.28
N TYR A 101 -5.82 6.03 -0.58
CA TYR A 101 -6.84 5.00 -0.76
C TYR A 101 -7.63 4.77 0.54
N SER A 102 -6.96 4.79 1.69
CA SER A 102 -7.60 4.66 3.01
C SER A 102 -8.49 5.86 3.31
N LEU A 103 -8.06 7.09 3.01
CA LEU A 103 -8.90 8.30 3.11
C LEU A 103 -10.20 8.15 2.30
N VAL A 104 -10.09 7.70 1.04
CA VAL A 104 -11.24 7.47 0.16
C VAL A 104 -12.14 6.38 0.73
N THR A 105 -11.56 5.30 1.24
CA THR A 105 -12.30 4.20 1.88
C THR A 105 -13.09 4.70 3.08
N GLY A 106 -12.47 5.49 3.97
CA GLY A 106 -13.15 6.07 5.12
C GLY A 106 -14.26 7.06 4.73
N ALA A 107 -14.05 7.85 3.67
CA ALA A 107 -15.10 8.72 3.14
C ALA A 107 -16.29 7.90 2.64
N ILE A 108 -16.06 6.81 1.91
CA ILE A 108 -17.12 5.89 1.46
C ILE A 108 -17.85 5.28 2.65
N VAL A 109 -17.12 4.80 3.66
CA VAL A 109 -17.71 4.22 4.89
C VAL A 109 -18.54 5.25 5.65
N GLY A 110 -18.10 6.51 5.72
CA GLY A 110 -18.87 7.59 6.35
C GLY A 110 -20.09 8.06 5.58
N ALA A 111 -20.25 7.61 4.33
CA ALA A 111 -21.46 7.88 3.53
C ALA A 111 -22.62 6.95 3.90
N PHE A 112 -22.36 5.88 4.65
CA PHE A 112 -23.38 4.93 5.07
C PHE A 112 -24.31 5.52 6.13
N PRO A 113 -25.56 5.02 6.22
CA PRO A 113 -26.52 5.45 7.23
C PRO A 113 -25.95 5.31 8.65
N GLY A 114 -26.10 6.37 9.46
CA GLY A 114 -25.57 6.39 10.84
C GLY A 114 -24.10 6.83 10.94
N GLY A 115 -23.43 7.13 9.83
CA GLY A 115 -22.04 7.56 9.83
C GLY A 115 -21.77 8.97 10.38
N TYR A 116 -20.58 9.17 10.94
CA TYR A 116 -20.13 10.48 11.45
C TYR A 116 -19.75 11.50 10.34
N GLY A 117 -20.10 11.20 9.09
CA GLY A 117 -19.86 12.04 7.92
C GLY A 117 -18.51 11.78 7.23
N LEU A 118 -18.50 12.02 5.92
CA LEU A 118 -17.40 11.69 4.99
C LEU A 118 -16.02 12.18 5.45
N PHE A 119 -15.96 13.38 6.02
CA PHE A 119 -14.70 14.02 6.39
C PHE A 119 -14.07 13.38 7.63
N LEU A 120 -14.84 13.19 8.69
CA LEU A 120 -14.35 12.65 9.97
C LEU A 120 -13.93 11.19 9.83
N THR A 121 -14.75 10.36 9.17
CA THR A 121 -14.42 8.96 8.91
C THR A 121 -13.30 8.83 7.89
N GLY A 122 -13.27 9.67 6.86
CA GLY A 122 -12.17 9.76 5.92
C GLY A 122 -10.86 9.98 6.64
N LEU A 123 -10.77 11.04 7.46
CA LEU A 123 -9.57 11.41 8.19
C LEU A 123 -9.11 10.31 9.17
N LEU A 124 -10.05 9.65 9.86
CA LEU A 124 -9.78 8.51 10.74
C LEU A 124 -9.12 7.36 9.97
N TYR A 125 -9.69 6.94 8.84
CA TYR A 125 -9.09 5.90 7.99
C TYR A 125 -7.77 6.36 7.38
N GLY A 126 -7.64 7.64 7.02
CA GLY A 126 -6.41 8.19 6.48
C GLY A 126 -5.24 8.09 7.45
N VAL A 127 -5.45 8.51 8.70
CA VAL A 127 -4.42 8.44 9.75
C VAL A 127 -4.06 6.98 10.05
N VAL A 128 -5.05 6.13 10.27
CA VAL A 128 -4.81 4.71 10.58
C VAL A 128 -4.18 3.99 9.39
N GLY A 129 -4.63 4.29 8.17
CA GLY A 129 -4.08 3.76 6.93
C GLY A 129 -2.63 4.15 6.70
N LEU A 130 -2.23 5.38 7.01
CA LEU A 130 -0.83 5.83 6.95
C LEU A 130 0.05 5.09 7.96
N VAL A 131 -0.42 4.94 9.20
CA VAL A 131 0.31 4.19 10.24
C VAL A 131 0.45 2.73 9.84
N PHE A 132 -0.63 2.11 9.38
CA PHE A 132 -0.62 0.74 8.92
C PHE A 132 0.28 0.55 7.69
N ALA A 133 0.25 1.46 6.71
CA ALA A 133 1.14 1.40 5.55
C ALA A 133 2.62 1.49 5.94
N GLY A 134 2.97 2.33 6.91
CA GLY A 134 4.34 2.44 7.43
C GLY A 134 4.86 1.12 8.02
N LEU A 135 3.98 0.32 8.62
CA LEU A 135 4.31 -1.00 9.17
C LEU A 135 4.27 -2.09 8.08
N ALA A 136 3.22 -2.09 7.27
CA ALA A 136 2.94 -3.10 6.26
C ALA A 136 3.96 -3.07 5.11
N VAL A 137 4.49 -1.91 4.74
CA VAL A 137 5.44 -1.78 3.62
C VAL A 137 6.68 -2.65 3.79
N GLY A 138 7.17 -2.85 5.02
CA GLY A 138 8.29 -3.75 5.28
C GLY A 138 7.96 -5.22 4.97
N VAL A 139 6.73 -5.64 5.28
CA VAL A 139 6.25 -7.01 5.01
C VAL A 139 5.93 -7.17 3.53
N VAL A 140 5.25 -6.19 2.92
CA VAL A 140 4.88 -6.21 1.51
C VAL A 140 6.13 -6.27 0.62
N LEU A 141 7.12 -5.39 0.84
CA LEU A 141 8.34 -5.39 0.03
C LEU A 141 9.16 -6.66 0.21
N LYS A 142 9.25 -7.19 1.43
CA LYS A 142 10.07 -8.38 1.71
C LYS A 142 9.45 -9.67 1.17
N TRP A 143 8.12 -9.81 1.24
CA TRP A 143 7.47 -11.09 0.96
C TRP A 143 6.68 -11.13 -0.35
N PHE A 144 6.36 -9.97 -0.94
CA PHE A 144 5.73 -9.90 -2.26
C PHE A 144 6.70 -9.47 -3.37
N GLY A 145 7.83 -8.83 -3.03
CA GLY A 145 8.84 -8.39 -3.99
C GLY A 145 9.85 -9.46 -4.43
N GLU A 146 9.91 -10.60 -3.73
CA GLU A 146 10.73 -11.76 -4.10
C GLU A 146 9.90 -12.74 -4.93
N ASN A 147 9.75 -12.45 -6.23
CA ASN A 147 9.34 -13.42 -7.24
C ASN A 147 10.44 -13.53 -8.29
#